data_AF-A0A672H6J2-F1
#
_entry.id   AF-A0A672H6J2-F1
#
_cell.length_a   1.000
_cell.length_b   1.000
_cell.length_c   1.000
_cell.angle_alpha   90.00
_cell.angle_beta   90.00
_cell.angle_gamma   90.00
#
_symmetry.space_group_name_H-M   'P 1'
#
loop_
_entity.id
_entity.type
_entity.pdbx_description
1 polymer ?
#
loop_
_entity_poly.entity_id
_entity_poly.type
_entity_poly.pdbx_seq_one_letter_code
_entity_poly.pdbx_strand_id
1 'polypeptide(L)'
;DNVLQPRGEVTADEGHSVTLDCLYNISYGSNEYLFWYKQEGNKSPKFILSRFKVGEGKTEDEEKYSSTLDSSLRSVPLTIQKLELSDSAVYYCALHFTS
;
A
#
# COMPACT_ATOMS: atom_id res chain seq x y z
N ASP A 1 -11.37 -8.21 -11.03
CA ASP A 1 -10.76 -7.79 -9.76
C ASP A 1 -9.41 -7.17 -10.03
N ASN A 2 -9.16 -5.96 -9.53
CA ASN A 2 -7.97 -5.17 -9.83
C ASN A 2 -7.68 -4.11 -8.76
N VAL A 3 -6.52 -3.47 -8.85
CA VAL A 3 -6.17 -2.26 -8.10
C VAL A 3 -6.05 -1.06 -9.02
N LEU A 4 -6.16 0.15 -8.46
CA LEU A 4 -5.94 1.42 -9.12
C LEU A 4 -5.18 2.36 -8.17
N GLN A 5 -4.00 2.82 -8.59
CA GLN A 5 -3.25 3.88 -7.92
C GLN A 5 -3.46 5.19 -8.70
N PRO A 6 -4.31 6.11 -8.22
CA PRO A 6 -4.76 7.26 -8.99
C PRO A 6 -3.67 8.32 -9.21
N ARG A 7 -2.65 8.36 -8.33
CA ARG A 7 -1.51 9.27 -8.42
C ARG A 7 -0.29 8.51 -8.90
N GLY A 8 0.30 8.97 -10.01
CA GLY A 8 1.52 8.38 -10.56
C GLY A 8 2.80 8.83 -9.86
N GLU A 9 2.86 10.09 -9.42
CA GLU A 9 4.00 10.67 -8.72
C GLU A 9 3.50 11.43 -7.49
N VAL A 10 4.18 11.26 -6.36
CA VAL A 10 3.92 11.98 -5.11
C VAL A 10 5.26 12.41 -4.52
N THR A 11 5.38 13.70 -4.20
CA THR A 11 6.58 14.30 -3.61
C THR A 11 6.25 14.89 -2.24
N ALA A 12 7.16 14.71 -1.29
CA ALA A 12 7.07 15.29 0.05
C ALA A 12 8.48 15.51 0.61
N ASP A 13 8.59 16.44 1.55
CA ASP A 13 9.86 16.81 2.17
C ASP A 13 10.31 15.78 3.22
N GLU A 14 11.62 15.70 3.44
CA GLU A 14 12.22 14.85 4.48
C GLU A 14 11.61 15.15 5.86
N GLY A 15 11.47 14.12 6.69
CA GLY A 15 10.87 14.20 8.02
C GLY A 15 9.33 14.27 8.05
N HIS A 16 8.67 14.59 6.93
CA HIS A 16 7.21 14.57 6.84
C HIS A 16 6.68 13.16 6.58
N SER A 17 5.35 13.03 6.52
CA SER A 17 4.67 11.82 6.08
C SER A 17 3.99 12.03 4.74
N VAL A 18 3.83 10.94 4.00
CA VAL A 18 3.09 10.91 2.74
C VAL A 18 2.13 9.73 2.73
N THR A 19 1.00 9.89 2.06
CA THR A 19 0.02 8.83 1.86
C THR A 19 -0.13 8.54 0.37
N LEU A 20 0.06 7.29 -0.01
CA LEU A 20 -0.13 6.77 -1.35
C LEU A 20 -1.48 6.08 -1.43
N ASP A 21 -2.30 6.48 -2.39
CA ASP A 21 -3.65 5.96 -2.55
C ASP A 21 -3.63 4.64 -3.33
N CYS A 22 -4.40 3.66 -2.85
CA CYS A 22 -4.72 2.46 -3.60
C CYS A 22 -6.20 2.13 -3.43
N LEU A 23 -6.90 2.11 -4.56
CA LEU A 23 -8.28 1.65 -4.66
C LEU A 23 -8.29 0.22 -5.20
N TYR A 24 -9.24 -0.59 -4.76
CA TYR A 24 -9.41 -1.95 -5.26
C TYR A 24 -10.83 -2.22 -5.71
N ASN A 25 -10.98 -3.10 -6.68
CA ASN A 25 -12.27 -3.62 -7.10
C ASN A 25 -12.21 -5.14 -7.05
N ILE A 26 -13.21 -5.73 -6.40
CA ILE A 26 -13.33 -7.17 -6.19
C ILE A 26 -14.78 -7.61 -6.38
N SER A 27 -14.95 -8.77 -7.00
CA SER A 27 -16.25 -9.37 -7.29
C SER A 27 -16.97 -9.77 -6.01
N TYR A 28 -18.31 -9.79 -6.08
CA TYR A 28 -19.13 -10.16 -4.93
C TYR A 28 -18.84 -11.61 -4.49
N GLY A 29 -18.59 -11.80 -3.19
CA GLY A 29 -18.32 -13.10 -2.59
C GLY A 29 -16.85 -13.52 -2.57
N SER A 30 -15.94 -12.75 -3.15
CA SER A 30 -14.49 -13.01 -3.08
C SER A 30 -13.86 -12.37 -1.85
N ASN A 31 -12.77 -12.97 -1.36
CA ASN A 31 -11.97 -12.41 -0.26
C ASN A 31 -10.81 -11.57 -0.82
N GLU A 32 -10.62 -10.36 -0.30
CA GLU A 32 -9.49 -9.51 -0.66
C GLU A 32 -8.24 -9.78 0.20
N TYR A 33 -7.09 -9.91 -0.45
CA TYR A 33 -5.77 -9.80 0.18
C TYR A 33 -5.01 -8.71 -0.53
N LEU A 34 -4.74 -7.61 0.17
CA LEU A 34 -4.12 -6.41 -0.36
C LEU A 34 -2.71 -6.27 0.18
N PHE A 35 -1.81 -5.80 -0.66
CA PHE A 35 -0.38 -5.75 -0.38
C PHE A 35 0.23 -4.44 -0.87
N TRP A 36 1.25 -3.99 -0.16
CA TRP A 36 2.14 -2.93 -0.62
C TRP A 36 3.57 -3.44 -0.73
N TYR A 37 4.24 -3.02 -1.80
CA TYR A 37 5.64 -3.33 -2.08
C TYR A 37 6.43 -2.06 -2.41
N LYS A 38 7.70 -2.00 -1.99
CA LYS A 38 8.67 -0.96 -2.34
C LYS A 38 9.66 -1.50 -3.36
N GLN A 39 9.87 -0.79 -4.46
CA GLN A 39 10.89 -1.12 -5.45
C GLN A 39 11.94 -0.01 -5.54
N GLU A 40 13.16 -0.34 -5.14
CA GLU A 40 14.31 0.56 -5.19
C GLU A 40 15.06 0.41 -6.53
N GLY A 41 14.86 1.35 -7.46
CA GLY A 41 15.45 1.30 -8.79
C GLY A 41 15.09 0.00 -9.53
N ASN A 42 16.11 -0.69 -10.06
CA ASN A 42 15.92 -1.95 -10.82
C ASN A 42 15.90 -3.22 -9.95
N LYS A 43 15.85 -3.08 -8.61
CA LYS A 43 15.76 -4.25 -7.72
C LYS A 43 14.36 -4.86 -7.78
N SER A 44 14.21 -6.09 -7.29
CA SER A 44 12.90 -6.71 -7.11
C SER A 44 12.09 -5.98 -6.05
N PRO A 45 10.75 -5.86 -6.19
CA PRO A 45 9.88 -5.31 -5.16
C PRO A 45 10.03 -6.07 -3.84
N LYS A 46 10.12 -5.32 -2.74
CA LYS A 46 10.18 -5.84 -1.37
C LYS A 46 8.86 -5.60 -0.66
N PHE A 47 8.38 -6.60 0.06
CA PHE A 47 7.15 -6.52 0.83
C PHE A 47 7.25 -5.44 1.92
N ILE A 48 6.17 -4.66 2.09
CA ILE A 48 6.03 -3.64 3.13
C ILE A 48 4.97 -4.07 4.15
N LEU A 49 3.75 -4.28 3.67
CA LEU A 49 2.59 -4.62 4.50
C LEU A 49 1.49 -5.31 3.70
N SER A 50 0.60 -5.98 4.42
CA SER A 50 -0.61 -6.60 3.87
C SER A 50 -1.84 -6.24 4.71
N ARG A 51 -3.02 -6.21 4.09
CA ARG A 51 -4.32 -6.08 4.76
C ARG A 51 -5.33 -6.98 4.07
N PHE A 52 -6.16 -7.67 4.86
CA PHE A 52 -7.23 -8.52 4.33
C PHE A 52 -8.54 -8.36 5.11
N LYS A 53 -8.48 -7.72 6.28
CA LYS A 53 -9.63 -7.19 7.03
C LYS A 53 -9.22 -5.88 7.69
N VAL A 54 -10.20 -5.13 8.20
CA VAL A 54 -9.95 -3.90 8.96
C VAL A 54 -9.09 -4.24 10.18
N GLY A 55 -7.90 -3.63 10.26
CA GLY A 55 -6.96 -3.83 11.36
C GLY A 55 -6.20 -5.17 11.37
N GLU A 56 -6.43 -6.07 10.41
CA GLU A 56 -5.69 -7.34 10.30
C GLU A 56 -4.71 -7.32 9.14
N GLY A 57 -3.51 -7.90 9.36
CA GLY A 57 -2.44 -7.88 8.37
C GLY A 57 -1.05 -8.07 8.98
N LYS A 58 -0.02 -7.95 8.13
CA LYS A 58 1.39 -7.84 8.55
C LYS A 58 1.93 -6.47 8.14
N THR A 59 2.86 -5.93 8.91
CA THR A 59 3.64 -4.74 8.56
C THR A 59 5.10 -5.04 8.92
N GLU A 60 6.06 -4.83 8.02
CA GLU A 60 7.48 -5.11 8.30
C GLU A 60 8.09 -4.11 9.30
N ASP A 61 7.66 -2.85 9.23
CA ASP A 61 8.08 -1.77 10.12
C ASP A 61 6.87 -0.88 10.44
N GLU A 62 6.33 -1.04 11.64
CA GLU A 62 5.13 -0.33 12.11
C GLU A 62 5.40 1.13 12.49
N GLU A 63 6.66 1.51 12.73
CA GLU A 63 7.02 2.92 12.94
C GLU A 63 7.11 3.66 11.60
N LYS A 64 7.51 2.95 10.54
CA LYS A 64 7.71 3.51 9.20
C LYS A 64 6.45 3.49 8.34
N TYR A 65 5.68 2.40 8.39
CA TYR A 65 4.58 2.17 7.47
C TYR A 65 3.28 1.91 8.21
N SER A 66 2.19 2.49 7.72
CA SER A 66 0.86 2.17 8.21
C SER A 66 -0.17 2.16 7.08
N SER A 67 -1.23 1.39 7.29
CA SER A 67 -2.35 1.29 6.36
C SER A 67 -3.58 0.83 7.12
N THR A 68 -4.71 1.44 6.82
CA THR A 68 -6.02 1.07 7.34
C THR A 68 -6.90 0.72 6.15
N LEU A 69 -7.37 -0.53 6.10
CA LEU A 69 -8.32 -0.96 5.08
C LEU A 69 -9.65 -0.24 5.29
N ASP A 70 -10.14 0.41 4.25
CA ASP A 70 -11.49 0.96 4.19
C ASP A 70 -12.30 0.19 3.14
N SER A 71 -13.05 -0.81 3.60
CA SER A 71 -13.90 -1.62 2.72
C SER A 71 -15.08 -0.84 2.13
N SER A 72 -15.48 0.29 2.73
CA SER A 72 -16.59 1.12 2.23
C SER A 72 -16.18 1.91 0.99
N LEU A 73 -14.96 2.46 1.02
CA LEU A 73 -14.34 3.15 -0.11
C LEU A 73 -13.55 2.22 -1.03
N ARG A 74 -13.44 0.94 -0.65
CA ARG A 74 -12.57 -0.06 -1.27
C ARG A 74 -11.16 0.51 -1.46
N SER A 75 -10.56 0.96 -0.36
CA SER A 75 -9.24 1.56 -0.35
C SER A 75 -8.31 0.93 0.69
N VAL A 76 -7.02 0.93 0.37
CA VAL A 76 -5.94 0.48 1.26
C VAL A 76 -4.74 1.41 1.11
N PRO A 77 -4.83 2.66 1.58
CA PRO A 77 -3.76 3.63 1.43
C PRO A 77 -2.51 3.19 2.21
N LEU A 78 -1.32 3.54 1.71
CA LEU A 78 -0.06 3.37 2.42
C LEU A 78 0.41 4.73 2.93
N THR A 79 0.53 4.89 4.24
CA THR A 79 1.21 6.03 4.85
C THR A 79 2.65 5.66 5.18
N ILE A 80 3.59 6.50 4.75
CA ILE A 80 5.02 6.39 5.05
C ILE A 80 5.37 7.54 5.98
N GLN A 81 5.89 7.21 7.16
CA GLN A 81 6.24 8.17 8.21
C GLN A 81 7.70 8.60 8.11
N LYS A 82 8.00 9.80 8.64
CA LYS A 82 9.36 10.33 8.81
C LYS A 82 10.22 10.06 7.57
N LEU A 83 9.81 10.60 6.44
CA LEU A 83 10.45 10.34 5.14
C LEU A 83 11.95 10.61 5.19
N GLU A 84 12.70 9.74 4.54
CA GLU A 84 14.14 9.85 4.31
C GLU A 84 14.41 9.77 2.81
N LEU A 85 15.58 10.21 2.35
CA LEU A 85 15.96 10.06 0.93
C LEU A 85 15.89 8.60 0.43
N SER A 86 16.09 7.63 1.32
CA SER A 86 15.98 6.20 1.01
C SER A 86 14.55 5.76 0.67
N ASP A 87 13.53 6.57 0.97
CA ASP A 87 12.12 6.32 0.62
C ASP A 87 11.75 6.76 -0.79
N SER A 88 12.64 7.45 -1.50
CA SER A 88 12.43 7.72 -2.91
C SER A 88 12.52 6.42 -3.72
N ALA A 89 11.36 5.88 -4.09
CA ALA A 89 11.20 4.58 -4.72
C ALA A 89 9.85 4.48 -5.45
N VAL A 90 9.66 3.42 -6.23
CA VAL A 90 8.35 3.08 -6.78
C VAL A 90 7.62 2.19 -5.77
N TYR A 91 6.35 2.51 -5.51
CA TYR A 91 5.51 1.76 -4.59
C TYR A 91 4.35 1.13 -5.34
N TYR A 92 4.18 -0.18 -5.18
CA TYR A 92 3.14 -0.95 -5.85
C TYR A 92 2.11 -1.44 -4.84
N CYS A 93 0.86 -1.15 -5.13
CA CYS A 93 -0.26 -1.84 -4.53
C CYS A 93 -0.58 -3.11 -5.35
N ALA A 94 -0.95 -4.19 -4.68
CA ALA A 94 -1.37 -5.43 -5.32
C ALA A 94 -2.58 -6.04 -4.62
N LEU A 95 -3.39 -6.75 -5.40
CA LEU A 95 -4.54 -7.52 -4.94
C LEU A 95 -4.33 -8.99 -5.30
N HIS A 96 -4.49 -9.86 -4.32
CA HIS A 96 -4.74 -11.28 -4.52
C HIS A 96 -6.16 -11.56 -4.05
N PHE A 97 -6.92 -12.31 -4.85
CA PHE A 97 -8.29 -12.68 -4.53
C PHE A 97 -8.48 -14.17 -4.74
N THR A 98 -9.34 -14.77 -3.91
CA THR A 98 -9.78 -16.16 -4.07
C THR A 98 -11.28 -16.16 -4.33
N SER A 99 -11.68 -16.83 -5.42
CA SER A 99 -13.09 -17.09 -5.75
C SER A 99 -13.64 -18.29 -5.02
#